data_AF-A0A962AG58-F1
#
_entry.id   AF-A0A962AG58-F1
#
_cell.length_a   1.000
_cell.length_b   1.000
_cell.length_c   1.000
_cell.angle_alpha   90.00
_cell.angle_beta   90.00
_cell.angle_gamma   90.00
#
_symmetry.space_group_name_H-M   'P 1'
#
loop_
_entity.id
_entity.type
_entity.pdbx_description
1 polymer ?
#
loop_
_entity_poly.entity_id
_entity_poly.type
_entity_poly.pdbx_seq_one_letter_code
_entity_poly.pdbx_strand_id
1 'polypeptide(L)'
;GVVWAVRETQAGANLKAVHGKRDAPALHAPLMRFIDWIARWTLSPRGMVLRMAIRAADDFGPDPVRLGYRATDVAPERMTPARNRVLAVAADGFARSKSALAEAAACSAGVIDSLVDCGALE
;
A
#
# COMPACT_ATOMS: atom_id res chain seq x y z
N GLY A 1 -18.32 -9.46 -0.11
CA GLY A 1 -18.09 -10.89 0.18
C GLY A 1 -17.36 -11.53 -0.99
N VAL A 2 -16.77 -12.71 -0.80
CA VAL A 2 -16.03 -13.43 -1.87
C VAL A 2 -16.80 -14.69 -2.26
N VAL A 3 -16.97 -14.91 -3.56
CA VAL A 3 -17.57 -16.14 -4.10
C VAL A 3 -16.50 -17.24 -4.13
N TRP A 4 -16.73 -18.33 -3.40
CA TRP A 4 -15.75 -19.42 -3.27
C TRP A 4 -15.88 -20.48 -4.37
N ALA A 5 -17.12 -20.75 -4.76
CA ALA A 5 -17.48 -21.68 -5.83
C ALA A 5 -18.84 -21.30 -6.38
N VAL A 6 -19.05 -21.53 -7.67
CA VAL A 6 -20.35 -21.42 -8.33
C VAL A 6 -20.78 -22.83 -8.70
N ARG A 7 -22.06 -23.15 -8.48
CA ARG A 7 -22.66 -24.43 -8.85
C ARG A 7 -23.99 -24.16 -9.52
N GLU A 8 -24.27 -24.87 -10.60
CA GLU A 8 -25.59 -24.86 -11.22
C GLU A 8 -26.52 -25.77 -10.43
N THR A 9 -27.64 -25.20 -9.97
CA THR A 9 -28.68 -25.92 -9.23
C THR A 9 -30.04 -25.42 -9.69
N GLN A 10 -31.10 -26.20 -9.47
CA GLN A 10 -32.46 -25.67 -9.62
C GLN A 10 -32.63 -24.41 -8.76
N ALA A 11 -33.33 -23.41 -9.29
CA ALA A 11 -33.51 -22.14 -8.62
C ALA A 11 -34.30 -22.33 -7.31
N GLY A 12 -33.69 -21.99 -6.18
CA GLY A 12 -34.36 -21.97 -4.88
C GLY A 12 -35.17 -20.68 -4.72
N ALA A 13 -36.41 -20.79 -4.23
CA ALA A 13 -37.33 -19.64 -4.09
C ALA A 13 -36.87 -18.57 -3.08
N ASN A 14 -35.87 -18.86 -2.23
CA ASN A 14 -35.48 -18.03 -1.08
C ASN A 14 -34.10 -17.36 -1.21
N LEU A 15 -33.53 -17.30 -2.41
CA LEU A 15 -32.20 -16.70 -2.63
C LEU A 15 -32.33 -15.22 -2.98
N LYS A 16 -31.47 -14.38 -2.38
CA LYS A 16 -31.34 -12.97 -2.74
C LYS A 16 -30.46 -12.82 -3.98
N ALA A 17 -30.80 -11.86 -4.84
CA ALA A 17 -29.97 -11.50 -5.97
C ALA A 17 -28.61 -10.91 -5.54
N VAL A 18 -27.55 -11.23 -6.28
CA VAL A 18 -26.24 -10.61 -6.10
C VAL A 18 -26.28 -9.21 -6.73
N HIS A 19 -26.00 -8.17 -5.94
CA HIS A 19 -26.06 -6.78 -6.39
C HIS A 19 -25.06 -6.44 -7.51
N GLY A 20 -23.90 -7.09 -7.51
CA GLY A 20 -22.87 -6.88 -8.52
C GLY A 20 -21.56 -7.57 -8.16
N LYS A 21 -20.67 -7.64 -9.15
CA LYS A 21 -19.28 -8.10 -9.00
C LYS A 21 -18.38 -6.87 -8.90
N ARG A 22 -17.49 -6.83 -7.90
CA ARG A 22 -16.46 -5.79 -7.80
C ARG A 22 -15.34 -6.05 -8.80
N ASP A 23 -14.76 -4.99 -9.34
CA ASP A 23 -13.54 -5.07 -10.14
C ASP A 23 -12.36 -5.29 -9.19
N ALA A 24 -11.99 -6.55 -9.03
CA ALA A 24 -10.96 -7.00 -8.11
C ALA A 24 -10.28 -8.24 -8.72
N PRO A 25 -8.97 -8.42 -8.51
CA PRO A 25 -8.29 -9.63 -8.94
C PRO A 25 -8.88 -10.86 -8.24
N ALA A 26 -8.94 -11.97 -8.97
CA ALA A 26 -9.36 -13.24 -8.38
C ALA A 26 -8.32 -13.74 -7.37
N LEU A 27 -8.78 -14.42 -6.31
CA LEU A 27 -7.87 -15.09 -5.39
C LEU A 27 -7.17 -16.25 -6.07
N HIS A 28 -5.87 -16.36 -5.85
CA HIS A 28 -5.09 -17.48 -6.36
C HIS A 28 -5.55 -18.80 -5.72
N ALA A 29 -5.66 -19.85 -6.54
CA ALA A 29 -6.11 -21.17 -6.08
C ALA A 29 -5.29 -21.76 -4.91
N PRO A 30 -3.95 -21.60 -4.83
CA PRO A 30 -3.18 -22.04 -3.66
C PRO A 30 -3.59 -21.33 -2.36
N LEU A 31 -3.83 -20.02 -2.41
CA LEU A 31 -4.29 -19.24 -1.25
C LEU A 31 -5.67 -19.72 -0.80
N MET A 32 -6.58 -19.98 -1.75
CA MET A 32 -7.89 -20.53 -1.42
C MET A 32 -7.77 -21.87 -0.69
N ARG A 33 -6.97 -22.81 -1.21
CA ARG A 33 -6.75 -24.11 -0.54
C ARG A 33 -6.15 -23.96 0.86
N PHE A 34 -5.21 -23.03 1.04
CA PHE A 34 -4.60 -22.75 2.34
C PHE A 34 -5.63 -22.22 3.35
N ILE A 35 -6.49 -21.28 2.94
CA ILE A 35 -7.58 -20.76 3.77
C ILE A 35 -8.58 -21.87 4.14
N ASP A 36 -8.95 -22.72 3.18
CA ASP A 36 -9.82 -23.88 3.45
C ASP A 36 -9.17 -24.88 4.41
N TRP A 37 -7.85 -25.03 4.37
CA TRP A 37 -7.11 -25.90 5.28
C TRP A 37 -7.10 -25.31 6.71
N ILE A 38 -6.76 -24.03 6.87
CA ILE A 38 -6.79 -23.35 8.18
C ILE A 38 -8.19 -23.43 8.79
N ALA A 39 -9.23 -23.05 8.02
CA ALA A 39 -10.60 -23.02 8.51
C ALA A 39 -11.05 -24.40 9.04
N ARG A 40 -10.66 -25.48 8.36
CA ARG A 40 -10.93 -26.85 8.79
C ARG A 40 -10.11 -27.24 10.03
N TRP A 41 -8.82 -26.89 10.05
CA TRP A 41 -7.92 -27.23 11.15
C TRP A 41 -8.31 -26.52 12.46
N THR A 42 -8.70 -25.25 12.38
CA THR A 42 -9.03 -24.43 13.55
C THR A 42 -10.52 -24.41 13.86
N LEU A 43 -11.33 -25.23 13.18
CA LEU A 43 -12.79 -25.27 13.30
C LEU A 43 -13.43 -23.88 13.21
N SER A 44 -12.84 -22.99 12.40
CA SER A 44 -13.24 -21.59 12.28
C SER A 44 -14.03 -21.38 10.99
N PRO A 45 -15.05 -20.51 10.97
CA PRO A 45 -15.75 -20.19 9.74
C PRO A 45 -14.79 -19.64 8.68
N ARG A 46 -14.85 -20.17 7.46
CA ARG A 46 -13.98 -19.75 6.34
C ARG A 46 -13.94 -18.24 6.14
N GLY A 47 -15.09 -17.57 6.28
CA GLY A 47 -15.19 -16.12 6.13
C GLY A 47 -14.34 -15.33 7.13
N MET A 48 -14.11 -15.87 8.34
CA MET A 48 -13.27 -15.25 9.36
C MET A 48 -11.79 -15.35 8.99
N VAL A 49 -11.35 -16.54 8.58
CA VAL A 49 -9.98 -16.77 8.11
C VAL A 49 -9.68 -15.93 6.86
N LEU A 50 -10.62 -15.89 5.92
CA LEU A 50 -10.50 -15.09 4.70
C LEU A 50 -10.33 -13.60 5.00
N ARG A 51 -11.02 -13.08 6.03
CA ARG A 51 -10.88 -11.67 6.44
C ARG A 51 -9.47 -11.36 6.98
N MET A 52 -8.78 -12.34 7.56
CA MET A 52 -7.38 -12.16 7.98
C MET A 52 -6.43 -12.10 6.78
N ALA A 53 -6.74 -12.82 5.70
CA ALA A 53 -5.92 -12.85 4.48
C ALA A 53 -6.12 -11.62 3.59
N ILE A 54 -7.28 -10.98 3.63
CA ILE A 54 -7.62 -9.83 2.78
C ILE A 54 -7.65 -8.56 3.65
N ARG A 55 -6.57 -7.78 3.60
CA ARG A 55 -6.37 -6.57 4.42
C ARG A 55 -7.31 -5.41 4.05
N ALA A 56 -7.87 -5.42 2.83
CA ALA A 56 -8.76 -4.39 2.31
C ALA A 56 -9.81 -5.03 1.38
N ALA A 57 -10.86 -5.64 1.94
CA ALA A 57 -11.96 -6.16 1.12
C ALA A 57 -12.76 -5.05 0.40
N ASP A 58 -12.48 -3.79 0.73
CA ASP A 58 -13.24 -2.62 0.32
C ASP A 58 -12.51 -1.63 -0.60
N ASP A 59 -11.19 -1.74 -0.71
CA ASP A 59 -10.38 -0.84 -1.53
C ASP A 59 -9.48 -1.66 -2.46
N PHE A 60 -9.99 -1.91 -3.67
CA PHE A 60 -9.26 -2.53 -4.77
C PHE A 60 -8.74 -1.46 -5.77
N GLY A 61 -8.66 -0.20 -5.31
CA GLY A 61 -8.06 0.86 -6.10
C GLY A 61 -6.58 0.60 -6.39
N PRO A 62 -5.99 1.34 -7.34
CA PRO A 62 -4.55 1.28 -7.56
C PRO A 62 -3.82 1.57 -6.25
N ASP A 63 -2.74 0.84 -5.99
CA ASP A 63 -1.90 1.09 -4.82
C ASP A 63 -1.54 2.59 -4.79
N PRO A 64 -1.71 3.26 -3.64
CA PRO A 64 -1.41 4.68 -3.55
C PRO A 64 0.05 4.91 -3.91
N VAL A 65 0.30 5.78 -4.88
CA VAL A 65 1.65 6.13 -5.33
C VAL A 65 2.42 6.67 -4.13
N ARG A 66 3.48 5.94 -3.73
CA ARG A 66 4.38 6.37 -2.67
C ARG A 66 5.53 7.12 -3.29
N LEU A 67 5.46 8.45 -3.23
CA LEU A 67 6.56 9.34 -3.62
C LEU A 67 7.70 9.22 -2.60
N GLY A 68 8.90 8.95 -3.10
CA GLY A 68 10.14 8.95 -2.35
C GLY A 68 11.11 9.96 -2.95
N TYR A 69 11.85 10.64 -2.09
CA TYR A 69 12.84 11.64 -2.46
C TYR A 69 14.23 11.14 -2.09
N ARG A 70 15.21 11.37 -2.96
CA ARG A 70 16.62 10.99 -2.77
C ARG A 70 17.54 12.17 -3.11
N ALA A 71 18.70 12.24 -2.48
CA ALA A 71 19.75 13.19 -2.86
C ALA A 71 20.33 12.89 -4.24
N THR A 72 20.59 13.95 -4.99
CA THR A 72 21.35 13.93 -6.24
C THR A 72 22.78 14.41 -6.00
N ASP A 73 23.59 14.45 -7.05
CA ASP A 73 24.95 15.02 -7.02
C ASP A 73 24.94 16.57 -7.14
N VAL A 74 23.77 17.20 -7.26
CA VAL A 74 23.65 18.65 -7.44
C VAL A 74 23.64 19.36 -6.08
N ALA A 75 24.61 20.23 -5.86
CA ALA A 75 24.66 21.06 -4.67
C ALA A 75 23.79 22.33 -4.86
N PRO A 76 22.96 22.72 -3.87
CA PRO A 76 22.18 23.95 -3.93
C PRO A 76 23.10 25.19 -3.87
N GLU A 77 22.80 26.23 -4.66
CA GLU A 77 23.58 27.48 -4.72
C GLU A 77 23.72 28.17 -3.36
N ARG A 78 22.65 28.16 -2.56
CA ARG A 78 22.64 28.73 -1.20
C ARG A 78 22.45 27.63 -0.17
N MET A 79 23.51 27.40 0.62
CA MET A 79 23.46 26.45 1.71
C MET A 79 22.94 27.10 3.01
N THR A 80 21.95 26.46 3.63
CA THR A 80 21.43 26.84 4.95
C THR A 80 21.59 25.66 5.92
N PRO A 81 21.57 25.89 7.24
CA PRO A 81 21.68 24.79 8.21
C PRO A 81 20.60 23.72 8.02
N ALA A 82 19.38 24.11 7.62
CA ALA A 82 18.30 23.16 7.33
C ALA A 82 18.58 22.30 6.10
N ARG A 83 19.06 22.90 4.99
CA ARG A 83 19.42 22.17 3.77
C ARG A 83 20.55 21.17 4.00
N ASN A 84 21.57 21.56 4.76
CA ASN A 84 22.66 20.67 5.17
C ASN A 84 22.16 19.44 5.94
N ARG A 85 21.22 19.62 6.87
CA ARG A 85 20.66 18.48 7.62
C ARG A 85 19.89 17.52 6.71
N VAL A 86 19.10 18.05 5.76
CA VAL A 86 18.36 17.21 4.80
C VAL A 86 19.31 16.40 3.93
N LEU A 87 20.34 17.03 3.36
CA LEU A 87 21.34 16.35 2.54
C LEU A 87 22.16 15.33 3.34
N ALA A 88 22.50 15.63 4.60
CA ALA A 88 23.18 14.68 5.48
C ALA A 88 22.33 13.43 5.77
N VAL A 89 21.02 13.58 5.98
CA VAL A 89 20.10 12.44 6.15
C VAL A 89 19.95 11.65 4.86
N ALA A 90 19.91 12.33 3.71
CA ALA A 90 19.75 11.71 2.40
C ALA A 90 21.07 11.16 1.79
N ALA A 91 22.21 11.35 2.45
CA ALA A 91 23.53 10.98 1.95
C ALA A 91 23.76 9.46 1.81
N ASP A 92 22.90 8.65 2.43
CA ASP A 92 22.93 7.19 2.29
C ASP A 92 22.30 6.68 0.98
N GLY A 93 21.77 7.58 0.15
CA GLY A 93 21.22 7.26 -1.17
C GLY A 93 19.87 6.53 -1.12
N PHE A 94 19.25 6.38 0.06
CA PHE A 94 17.92 5.77 0.17
C PHE A 94 16.81 6.79 -0.04
N ALA A 95 15.85 6.44 -0.91
CA ALA A 95 14.64 7.23 -1.11
C ALA A 95 13.75 7.17 0.14
N ARG A 96 13.24 8.33 0.56
CA ARG A 96 12.37 8.48 1.74
C ARG A 96 11.16 9.33 1.41
N SER A 97 10.04 9.09 2.08
CA SER A 97 8.88 9.99 1.98
C SER A 97 9.24 11.40 2.45
N LYS A 98 8.55 12.41 1.91
CA LYS A 98 8.72 13.82 2.30
C LYS A 98 8.64 14.04 3.83
N SER A 99 7.66 13.40 4.48
CA SER A 99 7.47 13.53 5.93
C SER A 99 8.65 12.94 6.72
N ALA A 100 9.10 11.75 6.35
CA ALA A 100 10.24 11.10 7.00
C ALA A 100 11.54 11.92 6.88
N LEU A 101 11.80 12.54 5.72
CA LEU A 101 12.95 13.44 5.56
C LEU A 101 12.83 14.70 6.40
N ALA A 102 11.64 15.31 6.44
CA ALA A 102 11.40 16.52 7.21
C ALA A 102 11.59 16.28 8.71
N GLU A 103 11.08 15.14 9.20
CA GLU A 103 11.21 14.72 10.59
C GLU A 103 12.67 14.41 10.95
N ALA A 104 13.36 13.58 10.16
CA ALA A 104 14.75 13.21 10.41
C ALA A 104 15.71 14.41 10.33
N ALA A 105 15.45 15.36 9.44
CA ALA A 105 16.28 16.57 9.30
C ALA A 105 15.84 17.73 10.21
N ALA A 106 14.78 17.54 11.01
CA ALA A 106 14.15 18.58 11.83
C ALA A 106 13.93 19.89 11.04
N CYS A 107 13.23 19.79 9.92
CA CYS A 107 12.89 20.93 9.05
C CYS A 107 11.43 20.87 8.59
N SER A 108 10.96 21.96 7.96
CA SER A 108 9.63 21.98 7.36
C SER A 108 9.63 21.32 5.98
N ALA A 109 8.44 20.88 5.54
CA ALA A 109 8.18 20.35 4.20
C ALA A 109 8.64 21.28 3.07
N GLY A 110 8.57 22.61 3.27
CA GLY A 110 8.97 23.60 2.26
C GLY A 110 10.47 23.63 1.99
N VAL A 111 11.31 23.19 2.94
CA VAL A 111 12.76 23.06 2.68
C VAL A 111 13.02 21.96 1.66
N ILE A 112 12.27 20.85 1.74
CA ILE A 112 12.37 19.73 0.80
C ILE A 112 11.91 20.17 -0.59
N ASP A 113 10.77 20.86 -0.69
CA ASP A 113 10.30 21.41 -1.98
C ASP A 113 11.36 22.31 -2.61
N SER A 114 11.95 23.22 -1.81
CA SER A 114 13.00 24.11 -2.32
C SER A 114 14.29 23.39 -2.77
N LEU A 115 14.54 22.19 -2.23
CA LEU A 115 15.69 21.35 -2.62
C LEU A 115 15.38 20.54 -3.87
N VAL A 116 14.14 20.12 -4.06
CA VAL A 116 13.65 19.53 -5.31
C VAL A 116 13.68 20.56 -6.43
N ASP A 117 13.22 21.79 -6.18
CA ASP A 117 13.20 22.88 -7.17
C ASP A 117 14.61 23.24 -7.67
N CYS A 118 15.63 23.13 -6.82
CA CYS A 118 17.02 23.35 -7.21
C CYS A 118 17.75 22.07 -7.67
N GLY A 119 17.04 20.96 -7.82
CA GLY A 119 17.56 19.69 -8.31
C GLY A 119 18.49 18.93 -7.37
N ALA A 120 18.60 19.35 -6.10
CA ALA A 120 19.41 18.67 -5.08
C ALA A 120 18.71 17.42 -4.52
N LEU A 121 17.39 17.32 -4.72
CA LEU A 121 16.58 16.13 -4.46
C LEU A 121 15.77 15.78 -5.72
N GLU A 122 15.57 14.48 -5.96
CA GLU A 122 14.70 13.92 -7.00
C GLU A 122 13.70 12.90 -6.44
#